data_AF-A0A7X9PG10-F1
#
_entry.id   AF-A0A7X9PG10-F1
#
_cell.length_a   1.000
_cell.length_b   1.000
_cell.length_c   1.000
_cell.angle_alpha   90.00
_cell.angle_beta   90.00
_cell.angle_gamma   90.00
#
_symmetry.space_group_name_H-M   'P 1'
#
loop_
_entity.id
_entity.type
_entity.pdbx_description
1 polymer ?
#
loop_
_entity_poly.entity_id
_entity_poly.type
_entity_poly.pdbx_seq_one_letter_code
_entity_poly.pdbx_strand_id
1 'polypeptide(L)'
;GDKTPTYASAEQFMINYSTIGVSPDCRNYEQSIRKDLLSEEEKKKYYAKFEMRGLLRGAFKDQMEGFAVAIDKEIMNPNECRDVLDMNPYKGGDVYKTRTSTTKQQDQGVQE
;
A
#
# COMPACT_ATOMS: atom_id res chain seq x y z
N GLY A 1 -0.24 -14.66 40.38
CA GLY A 1 0.77 -13.79 39.74
C GLY A 1 0.12 -13.14 38.55
N ASP A 2 -0.38 -11.92 38.76
CA ASP A 2 -1.04 -11.13 37.72
C ASP A 2 0.04 -10.71 36.71
N LYS A 3 0.10 -11.37 35.56
CA LYS A 3 1.00 -10.97 34.47
C LYS A 3 0.32 -9.81 33.76
N THR A 4 0.58 -8.59 34.24
CA THR A 4 0.21 -7.38 33.52
C THR A 4 0.75 -7.50 32.09
N PRO A 5 -0.10 -7.35 31.06
CA PRO A 5 0.34 -7.48 29.68
C PRO A 5 1.43 -6.44 29.39
N THR A 6 2.58 -6.89 28.91
CA THR A 6 3.68 -6.02 28.48
C THR A 6 3.21 -5.22 27.25
N TYR A 7 3.74 -4.02 27.03
CA TYR A 7 3.40 -3.20 25.86
C TYR A 7 3.45 -3.97 24.52
N ALA A 8 4.44 -4.86 24.37
CA ALA A 8 4.56 -5.72 23.19
C ALA A 8 3.40 -6.72 23.00
N SER A 9 2.81 -7.26 24.09
CA SER A 9 1.64 -8.13 23.98
C SER A 9 0.35 -7.36 23.71
N ALA A 10 0.25 -6.13 24.22
CA ALA A 10 -0.88 -5.24 23.96
C ALA A 10 -0.89 -4.75 22.50
N GLU A 11 0.28 -4.41 21.94
CA GLU A 11 0.42 -4.03 20.53
C GLU A 11 0.04 -5.19 19.60
N GLN A 12 0.54 -6.40 19.87
CA GLN A 12 0.15 -7.60 19.12
C GLN A 12 -1.35 -7.89 19.19
N PHE A 13 -1.97 -7.68 20.37
CA PHE A 13 -3.42 -7.82 20.51
C PHE A 13 -4.19 -6.78 19.68
N MET A 14 -3.74 -5.52 19.68
CA MET A 14 -4.36 -4.45 18.88
C MET A 14 -4.22 -4.71 17.38
N ILE A 15 -3.06 -5.19 16.92
CA ILE A 15 -2.84 -5.60 15.52
C ILE A 15 -3.80 -6.74 15.14
N ASN A 16 -3.93 -7.74 16.02
CA ASN A 16 -4.85 -8.85 15.80
C ASN A 16 -6.29 -8.35 15.72
N TYR A 17 -6.75 -7.55 16.68
CA TYR A 17 -8.09 -6.95 16.69
C TYR A 17 -8.39 -6.12 15.43
N SER A 18 -7.43 -5.32 14.96
CA SER A 18 -7.56 -4.58 13.70
C SER A 18 -7.75 -5.52 12.51
N THR A 19 -7.07 -6.66 12.52
CA THR A 19 -7.09 -7.64 11.43
C THR A 19 -8.39 -8.45 11.42
N ILE A 20 -8.82 -8.97 12.57
CA ILE A 20 -9.96 -9.90 12.65
C ILE A 20 -11.29 -9.22 12.95
N GLY A 21 -11.28 -8.03 13.54
CA GLY A 21 -12.48 -7.27 13.91
C GLY A 21 -12.75 -6.14 12.91
N VAL A 22 -11.86 -5.15 12.86
CA VAL A 22 -12.11 -3.91 12.11
C VAL A 22 -12.11 -4.14 10.60
N SER A 23 -11.17 -4.93 10.09
CA SER A 23 -11.04 -5.19 8.64
C SER A 23 -12.30 -5.79 8.00
N PRO A 24 -12.94 -6.84 8.57
CA PRO A 24 -14.21 -7.35 8.03
C PRO A 24 -15.33 -6.30 8.01
N ASP A 25 -15.46 -5.48 9.04
CA ASP A 25 -16.48 -4.41 9.08
C ASP A 25 -16.23 -3.37 7.99
N CYS A 26 -14.99 -2.91 7.84
CA CYS A 26 -14.59 -2.03 6.73
C CYS A 26 -14.96 -2.61 5.37
N ARG A 27 -14.67 -3.91 5.14
CA ARG A 27 -15.02 -4.59 3.89
C ARG A 27 -16.53 -4.66 3.68
N ASN A 28 -17.32 -4.85 4.73
CA ASN A 28 -18.78 -4.83 4.63
C ASN A 28 -19.27 -3.45 4.19
N TYR A 29 -18.73 -2.37 4.77
CA TYR A 29 -19.06 -1.02 4.36
C TYR A 29 -18.64 -0.71 2.91
N GLU A 30 -17.45 -1.14 2.47
CA GLU A 30 -17.03 -1.01 1.06
C GLU A 30 -17.99 -1.70 0.09
N GLN A 31 -18.44 -2.91 0.45
CA GLN A 31 -19.40 -3.67 -0.36
C GLN A 31 -20.77 -2.99 -0.39
N SER A 32 -21.25 -2.46 0.73
CA SER A 32 -22.49 -1.67 0.78
C SER A 32 -22.39 -0.42 -0.09
N ILE A 33 -21.28 0.33 0.00
CA ILE A 33 -21.04 1.51 -0.85
C ILE A 33 -21.04 1.09 -2.33
N ARG A 34 -20.33 0.01 -2.67
CA ARG A 34 -20.29 -0.49 -4.06
C ARG A 34 -21.67 -0.92 -4.55
N LYS A 35 -22.51 -1.48 -3.68
CA LYS A 35 -23.85 -1.97 -4.05
C LYS A 35 -24.86 -0.84 -4.20
N ASP A 36 -24.88 0.09 -3.24
CA ASP A 36 -25.98 1.05 -3.06
C ASP A 36 -25.68 2.43 -3.69
N LEU A 37 -24.40 2.81 -3.83
CA LEU A 37 -23.99 4.14 -4.31
C LEU A 37 -23.39 4.15 -5.72
N LEU A 38 -22.99 3.01 -6.28
CA LEU A 38 -22.38 2.94 -7.62
C LEU A 38 -23.29 2.21 -8.62
N SER A 39 -23.48 2.80 -9.79
CA SER A 39 -24.12 2.12 -10.94
C SER A 39 -23.23 1.01 -11.52
N GLU A 40 -23.82 0.16 -12.37
CA GLU A 40 -23.12 -0.94 -13.06
C GLU A 40 -21.90 -0.44 -13.88
N GLU A 41 -22.00 0.75 -14.47
CA GLU A 41 -20.89 1.37 -15.22
C GLU A 41 -19.83 1.97 -14.29
N GLU A 42 -20.25 2.63 -13.23
CA GLU A 42 -19.34 3.23 -12.25
C GLU A 42 -18.55 2.17 -11.47
N LYS A 43 -19.16 1.02 -11.18
CA LYS A 43 -18.49 -0.14 -10.56
C LYS A 43 -17.26 -0.63 -11.33
N LYS A 44 -17.16 -0.36 -12.64
CA LYS A 44 -15.99 -0.72 -13.47
C LYS A 44 -14.86 0.30 -13.37
N LYS A 45 -15.17 1.54 -12.97
CA LYS A 45 -14.21 2.66 -12.92
C LYS A 45 -13.82 3.04 -11.50
N TYR A 46 -14.72 2.85 -10.54
CA TYR A 46 -14.59 3.31 -9.18
C TYR A 46 -14.78 2.16 -8.19
N TYR A 47 -14.06 2.26 -7.09
CA TYR A 47 -14.21 1.42 -5.91
C TYR A 47 -14.07 2.29 -4.67
N ALA A 48 -14.73 1.89 -3.59
CA ALA A 48 -14.51 2.46 -2.28
C ALA A 48 -13.56 1.56 -1.51
N LYS A 49 -12.60 2.15 -0.79
CA LYS A 49 -11.66 1.44 0.07
C LYS A 49 -11.42 2.24 1.35
N PHE A 50 -11.44 1.57 2.49
CA PHE A 50 -11.01 2.15 3.76
C PHE A 50 -9.49 2.02 3.90
N GLU A 51 -8.85 3.16 4.10
CA GLU A 51 -7.42 3.25 4.38
C GLU A 51 -7.18 2.89 5.86
N MET A 52 -6.73 1.67 6.15
CA MET A 52 -6.46 1.19 7.52
C MET A 52 -4.99 1.34 7.95
N ARG A 53 -4.08 1.74 7.06
CA ARG A 53 -2.65 1.89 7.39
C ARG A 53 -2.44 3.00 8.41
N GLY A 54 -3.31 4.02 8.44
CA GLY A 54 -3.34 5.03 9.50
C GLY A 54 -3.49 4.45 10.91
N LEU A 55 -4.14 3.29 11.07
CA LEU A 55 -4.29 2.58 12.34
C LEU A 55 -2.99 1.86 12.76
N LEU A 56 -2.15 1.49 11.80
CA LEU A 56 -0.93 0.69 11.96
C LEU A 56 0.34 1.51 11.70
N ARG A 57 0.35 2.79 12.11
CA ARG A 57 1.43 3.75 11.83
C ARG A 57 2.84 3.25 12.20
N GLY A 58 2.96 2.38 13.21
CA GLY A 58 4.23 1.73 13.56
C GLY A 58 4.76 0.80 12.47
N ALA A 59 3.93 -0.11 11.96
CA ALA A 59 4.28 -1.05 10.89
C ALA A 59 4.52 -0.36 9.53
N PHE A 60 3.94 0.83 9.32
CA PHE A 60 4.16 1.57 8.08
C PHE A 60 5.62 2.00 7.88
N LYS A 61 6.33 2.33 8.97
CA LYS A 61 7.76 2.68 8.90
C LYS A 61 8.58 1.49 8.41
N ASP A 62 8.42 0.33 9.04
CA ASP A 62 9.10 -0.90 8.64
C ASP A 62 8.78 -1.30 7.20
N GLN A 63 7.53 -1.08 6.78
CA GLN A 63 7.11 -1.32 5.40
C GLN A 63 7.81 -0.38 4.40
N MET A 64 7.97 0.91 4.72
CA MET A 64 8.70 1.85 3.87
C MET A 64 10.20 1.51 3.79
N GLU A 65 10.80 1.09 4.92
CA GLU A 65 12.18 0.64 4.95
C GLU A 65 12.36 -0.63 4.09
N GLY A 66 11.40 -1.56 4.12
CA GLY A 66 11.37 -2.73 3.24
C GLY A 66 11.28 -2.38 1.75
N PHE A 67 10.41 -1.44 1.37
CA PHE A 67 10.31 -0.99 -0.03
C PHE A 67 11.58 -0.27 -0.50
N ALA A 68 12.22 0.53 0.36
CA ALA A 68 13.49 1.16 0.02
C ALA A 68 14.57 0.12 -0.33
N VAL A 69 14.66 -0.96 0.45
CA VAL A 69 15.58 -2.07 0.17
C VAL A 69 15.20 -2.82 -1.10
N ALA A 70 13.89 -3.03 -1.35
CA ALA A 70 13.42 -3.74 -2.55
C ALA A 70 13.70 -2.95 -3.83
N ILE A 71 13.52 -1.63 -3.81
CA ILE A 71 13.84 -0.74 -4.93
C ILE A 71 15.36 -0.68 -5.16
N ASP A 72 16.15 -0.57 -4.09
CA ASP A 72 17.61 -0.54 -4.20
C ASP A 72 18.20 -1.85 -4.73
N LYS A 73 17.55 -2.98 -4.48
CA LYS A 73 17.92 -4.29 -5.02
C LYS A 73 17.27 -4.62 -6.37
N GLU A 74 16.54 -3.67 -6.96
CA GLU A 74 15.82 -3.86 -8.24
C GLU A 74 14.81 -5.04 -8.20
N ILE A 75 14.29 -5.38 -7.02
CA ILE A 75 13.28 -6.42 -6.83
C ILE A 75 11.88 -5.87 -7.14
N MET A 76 11.62 -4.62 -6.77
CA MET A 76 10.38 -3.90 -7.07
C MET A 76 10.70 -2.54 -7.65
N ASN A 77 9.87 -2.07 -8.59
CA ASN A 77 9.93 -0.69 -9.06
C ASN A 77 9.05 0.23 -8.18
N PRO A 78 9.22 1.56 -8.28
CA PRO A 78 8.40 2.50 -7.53
C PRO A 78 6.88 2.38 -7.76
N ASN A 79 6.43 2.05 -8.98
CA ASN A 79 5.00 1.91 -9.27
C ASN A 79 4.39 0.64 -8.68
N GLU A 80 5.12 -0.47 -8.60
CA GLU A 80 4.73 -1.70 -7.90
C GLU A 80 4.60 -1.44 -6.40
N CYS A 81 5.54 -0.69 -5.81
CA CYS A 81 5.44 -0.28 -4.42
C CYS A 81 4.20 0.60 -4.19
N ARG A 82 3.87 1.49 -5.14
CA ARG A 82 2.68 2.33 -5.08
C ARG A 82 1.39 1.54 -5.26
N ASP A 83 1.37 0.53 -6.12
CA ASP A 83 0.25 -0.39 -6.29
C ASP A 83 -0.06 -1.12 -4.97
N VAL A 84 0.96 -1.65 -4.30
CA VAL A 84 0.80 -2.26 -2.95
C VAL A 84 0.27 -1.25 -1.93
N LEU A 85 0.68 0.01 -2.05
CA LEU A 85 0.19 1.12 -1.22
C LEU A 85 -1.17 1.68 -1.65
N ASP A 86 -1.78 1.15 -2.72
CA ASP A 86 -3.03 1.65 -3.29
C ASP A 86 -2.91 3.13 -3.75
N MET A 87 -1.72 3.51 -4.21
CA MET A 87 -1.40 4.85 -4.70
C MET A 87 -1.34 4.87 -6.22
N ASN A 88 -1.80 5.97 -6.82
CA ASN A 88 -1.73 6.15 -8.27
C ASN A 88 -0.28 6.08 -8.78
N PRO A 89 -0.01 5.34 -9.87
CA PRO A 89 1.32 5.29 -10.48
C PRO A 89 1.72 6.65 -11.05
N TYR A 90 3.02 6.85 -11.26
CA TYR A 90 3.55 8.04 -11.92
C TYR A 90 4.45 7.67 -13.10
N LYS A 91 4.58 8.60 -14.06
CA LYS A 91 5.38 8.39 -15.27
C LYS A 91 6.86 8.17 -14.90
N GLY A 92 7.45 7.08 -15.40
CA GLY A 92 8.84 6.71 -15.14
C GLY A 92 9.05 5.96 -13.82
N GLY A 93 7.99 5.67 -13.06
CA GLY A 93 8.04 4.81 -11.87
C GLY A 93 8.09 3.31 -12.20
N ASP A 94 7.96 2.92 -13.47
CA ASP A 94 8.04 1.53 -13.91
C ASP A 94 9.48 1.06 -14.13
N VAL A 95 10.45 1.98 -14.08
CA VAL A 95 11.84 1.69 -14.39
C VAL A 95 12.55 1.21 -13.13
N TYR A 96 13.11 0.01 -13.19
CA TYR A 96 14.01 -0.51 -12.15
C TYR A 96 15.30 0.31 -12.17
N LYS A 97 15.45 1.18 -11.18
CA LYS A 97 16.61 2.04 -11.00
C LYS A 97 16.91 2.16 -9.51
N THR A 98 18.14 1.87 -9.16
CA THR A 98 18.69 2.21 -7.85
C THR A 98 18.99 3.70 -7.78
N ARG A 99 19.07 4.27 -6.57
CA ARG A 99 19.35 5.72 -6.39
C ARG A 99 20.72 6.13 -6.95
N THR A 100 21.61 5.16 -7.15
CA THR A 100 23.00 5.36 -7.61
C THR A 100 23.19 4.98 -9.08
N SER A 101 22.19 4.40 -9.77
CA SER A 101 22.38 3.98 -11.15
C SER A 101 22.47 5.19 -12.09
N THR A 102 23.64 5.39 -12.68
CA THR A 102 23.88 6.38 -13.73
C THR A 102 23.37 5.83 -15.07
N THR A 103 22.06 5.67 -15.24
CA THR A 103 21.52 5.26 -16.55
C THR A 103 21.66 6.42 -17.53
N LYS A 104 22.53 6.29 -18.54
CA LYS A 104 22.55 7.18 -19.70
C LYS A 104 21.13 7.26 -20.26
N GLN A 105 20.56 8.46 -20.31
CA GLN A 105 19.28 8.69 -20.98
C GLN A 105 19.44 8.22 -22.42
N GLN A 106 18.73 7.17 -22.80
CA GLN A 106 18.64 6.79 -24.20
C GLN A 106 17.72 7.81 -24.86
N ASP A 107 18.34 8.71 -25.60
CA ASP A 107 17.74 9.67 -26.52
C ASP A 107 16.62 8.97 -27.31
N GLN A 108 15.36 9.25 -26.96
CA GLN A 108 14.24 8.87 -27.80
C GLN A 108 14.20 9.91 -28.91
N GLY A 109 14.86 9.56 -30.02
CA GLY A 109 14.94 10.36 -31.23
C GLY A 109 13.58 10.90 -31.63
N VAL A 110 13.52 12.23 -31.74
CA VAL A 110 12.50 12.95 -32.50
C VAL A 110 12.63 12.48 -33.95
N GLN A 111 11.68 11.67 -34.42
CA GLN A 111 11.49 11.46 -35.85
C GLN A 111 10.50 12.53 -36.33
N GLU A 112 11.02 13.39 -37.22
CA GLU A 112 10.28 14.38 -38.02
C GLU A 112 9.23 13.75 -38.94
#